data_AF-A0AAV5V977-F1
#
_entry.id   AF-A0AAV5V977-F1
#
_cell.length_a   1.000
_cell.length_b   1.000
_cell.length_c   1.000
_cell.angle_alpha   90.00
_cell.angle_beta   90.00
_cell.angle_gamma   90.00
#
_symmetry.space_group_name_H-M   'P 1'
#
loop_
_entity.id
_entity.type
_entity.pdbx_description
1 polymer ?
#
loop_
_entity_poly.entity_id
_entity_poly.type
_entity_poly.pdbx_seq_one_letter_code
_entity_poly.pdbx_strand_id
1 'polypeptide(L)'
;YLSSQISISPSLVLSRHPNTMDREEKEEKREEGEKGEDEREETTQTGEPEAKRGKMTVEEVDEVAESASQFISYDPATMKIDGESLPEILGLRGNPTAVLLQIHRISVDPPQRFVQIPHPIEKSIKKAMQDSYWKLLSEDLEKSPPVYKTAISLVNEIKEMLLNGLITMRDEKKRGEVNARLDINTLQNQVEQNALDVPSIASFILDTFLSLCAPHRDPEINEIRSKMDNIPDLLRGLMEMTDKMKEDAVSFRLEMRREEVIKAAREYELHDLKESFNVVAGAKDKLENWIKKVYEKSKEETDSIERIDEIVRRIAVKGFIENLSYSSISDIPFHWRLDFKEIEKFSIIRMKLIIISCSLYVLNNIHSLSSENMQTLKDRLIKLCEELRKDNLEDILSSIHVECQNVLREEGRLDEETEMKLGVIRQFDKKDQPLMGVAGTRMDNYLSTLLQSPSSSLSSPPSLFTPIADLFPPLKSKFGRYIDHNENTFRDIYDSVLSSIVSPQSEDLVQV
;
A
#
# COMPACT_ATOMS: atom_id res chain seq x y z
N TYR A 1 -0.65 -22.55 1.96
CA TYR A 1 -2.08 -22.93 1.88
C TYR A 1 -3.04 -21.77 1.54
N LEU A 2 -2.54 -20.56 1.24
CA LEU A 2 -3.34 -19.41 0.77
C LEU A 2 -3.15 -19.11 -0.73
N SER A 3 -2.63 -20.08 -1.50
CA SER A 3 -2.46 -19.97 -2.96
C SER A 3 -3.55 -20.73 -3.74
N SER A 4 -4.49 -21.40 -3.07
CA SER A 4 -5.42 -22.35 -3.70
C SER A 4 -6.92 -22.04 -3.52
N GLN A 5 -7.30 -20.91 -2.91
CA GLN A 5 -8.73 -20.56 -2.75
C GLN A 5 -9.14 -19.17 -3.28
N ILE A 6 -8.24 -18.48 -3.98
CA ILE A 6 -8.64 -17.43 -4.92
C ILE A 6 -8.56 -18.05 -6.32
N SER A 7 -9.50 -18.93 -6.65
CA SER A 7 -9.71 -19.36 -8.04
C SER A 7 -10.54 -18.30 -8.76
N ILE A 8 -9.90 -17.15 -9.03
CA ILE A 8 -10.27 -16.37 -10.20
C ILE A 8 -9.41 -16.97 -11.32
N SER A 9 -10.06 -17.69 -12.24
CA SER A 9 -9.39 -18.36 -13.35
C SER A 9 -8.41 -17.42 -14.08
N PRO A 10 -7.13 -17.80 -14.30
CA PRO A 10 -6.11 -16.93 -14.92
C PRO A 10 -6.23 -16.72 -16.44
N SER A 11 -7.38 -16.99 -17.06
CA SER A 11 -7.43 -17.23 -18.51
C SER A 11 -8.10 -16.15 -19.36
N LEU A 12 -8.68 -15.10 -18.79
CA LEU A 12 -9.52 -14.18 -19.58
C LEU A 12 -9.37 -12.73 -19.12
N VAL A 13 -8.19 -12.13 -19.36
CA VAL A 13 -8.06 -10.69 -19.55
C VAL A 13 -7.31 -10.49 -20.86
N LEU A 14 -8.08 -10.12 -21.88
CA LEU A 14 -7.65 -9.94 -23.25
C LEU A 14 -6.53 -8.90 -23.36
N SER A 15 -5.54 -9.30 -24.13
CA SER A 15 -4.54 -8.51 -24.84
C SER A 15 -5.02 -7.11 -25.24
N ARG A 16 -4.23 -6.09 -24.89
CA ARG A 16 -4.21 -4.81 -25.61
C ARG A 16 -2.82 -4.64 -26.25
N HIS A 17 -2.71 -5.00 -27.52
CA HIS A 17 -1.77 -4.40 -28.47
C HIS A 17 -2.59 -3.98 -29.70
N PRO A 18 -2.47 -2.73 -30.20
CA PRO A 18 -2.94 -2.39 -31.52
C PRO A 18 -1.82 -2.54 -32.56
N ASN A 19 -2.18 -3.23 -33.66
CA ASN A 19 -1.65 -3.18 -35.02
C ASN A 19 -0.19 -3.56 -35.29
N THR A 20 -0.02 -4.64 -36.05
CA THR A 20 0.47 -4.58 -37.44
C THR A 20 -0.02 -5.83 -38.20
N MET A 21 -0.86 -5.61 -39.20
CA MET A 21 -1.11 -6.56 -40.29
C MET A 21 0.08 -6.52 -41.26
N ASP A 22 0.18 -7.61 -42.03
CA ASP A 22 1.01 -7.85 -43.22
C ASP A 22 2.45 -8.33 -43.00
N ARG A 23 2.64 -9.65 -42.96
CA ARG A 23 3.26 -10.39 -44.08
C ARG A 23 3.37 -11.90 -43.84
N GLU A 24 2.81 -12.60 -44.82
CA GLU A 24 3.35 -13.81 -45.47
C GLU A 24 3.37 -15.15 -44.71
N GLU A 25 2.48 -16.02 -45.19
CA GLU A 25 2.55 -17.49 -45.18
C GLU A 25 3.87 -18.04 -45.73
N LYS A 26 4.14 -19.31 -45.35
CA LYS A 26 5.23 -20.26 -45.72
C LYS A 26 6.23 -20.40 -44.57
N GLU A 27 6.55 -21.57 -44.04
CA GLU A 27 6.55 -22.90 -44.63
C GLU A 27 6.53 -23.95 -43.50
N GLU A 28 5.78 -25.02 -43.75
CA GLU A 28 5.69 -26.22 -42.95
C GLU A 28 6.78 -27.22 -43.42
N LYS A 29 7.28 -28.05 -42.48
CA LYS A 29 7.93 -29.38 -42.66
C LYS A 29 9.44 -29.47 -42.88
N ARG A 30 10.08 -30.19 -41.94
CA ARG A 30 10.89 -31.45 -42.09
C ARG A 30 11.64 -31.68 -40.76
N GLU A 31 11.17 -32.54 -39.84
CA GLU A 31 11.32 -34.01 -39.78
C GLU A 31 12.75 -34.57 -40.00
N GLU A 32 13.32 -35.04 -38.88
CA GLU A 32 13.93 -36.35 -38.59
C GLU A 32 15.20 -36.88 -39.31
N GLY A 33 16.05 -37.56 -38.51
CA GLY A 33 17.09 -38.51 -38.92
C GLY A 33 18.41 -38.35 -38.14
N GLU A 34 18.52 -38.84 -36.90
CA GLU A 34 19.06 -40.16 -36.48
C GLU A 34 20.51 -40.54 -36.86
N LYS A 35 21.30 -40.75 -35.78
CA LYS A 35 22.27 -41.82 -35.49
C LYS A 35 23.69 -41.85 -36.13
N GLY A 36 24.65 -42.03 -35.22
CA GLY A 36 26.01 -42.55 -35.46
C GLY A 36 26.83 -42.54 -34.17
N GLU A 37 26.84 -43.68 -33.46
CA GLU A 37 27.74 -44.01 -32.34
C GLU A 37 29.19 -44.19 -32.85
N ASP A 38 30.22 -43.75 -32.11
CA ASP A 38 31.11 -44.69 -31.40
C ASP A 38 32.26 -44.03 -30.60
N GLU A 39 32.56 -44.73 -29.49
CA GLU A 39 33.82 -44.87 -28.73
C GLU A 39 34.46 -43.74 -27.90
N ARG A 40 34.91 -44.20 -26.72
CA ARG A 40 35.51 -43.51 -25.58
C ARG A 40 37.01 -43.30 -25.79
N GLU A 41 37.56 -42.22 -25.24
CA GLU A 41 38.79 -42.26 -24.43
C GLU A 41 38.95 -40.97 -23.60
N GLU A 42 39.28 -41.13 -22.32
CA GLU A 42 39.60 -40.06 -21.37
C GLU A 42 40.92 -39.38 -21.76
N THR A 43 40.97 -38.05 -21.71
CA THR A 43 42.13 -37.33 -21.13
C THR A 43 41.78 -35.86 -20.88
N THR A 44 41.94 -35.46 -19.62
CA THR A 44 42.02 -34.08 -19.15
C THR A 44 43.02 -33.26 -19.95
N GLN A 45 42.60 -32.10 -20.48
CA GLN A 45 43.37 -30.85 -20.40
C GLN A 45 42.54 -29.62 -20.79
N THR A 46 42.75 -28.60 -19.98
CA THR A 46 42.28 -27.21 -20.01
C THR A 46 42.32 -26.54 -21.39
N GLY A 47 41.22 -25.87 -21.75
CA GLY A 47 41.15 -24.91 -22.86
C GLY A 47 39.92 -24.02 -22.76
N GLU A 48 40.11 -22.74 -22.46
CA GLU A 48 39.10 -21.69 -22.57
C GLU A 48 38.58 -21.56 -24.02
N PRO A 49 37.28 -21.37 -24.27
CA PRO A 49 36.81 -20.90 -25.56
C PRO A 49 36.68 -19.37 -25.56
N GLU A 50 37.45 -18.74 -26.45
CA GLU A 50 37.38 -17.32 -26.81
C GLU A 50 35.94 -16.86 -27.10
N ALA A 51 35.42 -15.94 -26.28
CA ALA A 51 34.20 -15.21 -26.61
C ALA A 51 34.53 -14.10 -27.62
N LYS A 52 34.00 -14.25 -28.84
CA LYS A 52 34.03 -13.22 -29.89
C LYS A 52 33.44 -11.92 -29.34
N ARG A 53 34.32 -10.94 -29.11
CA ARG A 53 33.99 -9.56 -28.73
C ARG A 53 33.29 -8.88 -29.91
N GLY A 54 31.96 -8.95 -29.96
CA GLY A 54 31.16 -8.08 -30.82
C GLY A 54 31.36 -6.63 -30.36
N LYS A 55 31.96 -5.80 -31.20
CA LYS A 55 31.98 -4.35 -30.99
C LYS A 55 30.55 -3.84 -31.18
N MET A 56 29.93 -3.34 -30.11
CA MET A 56 28.72 -2.52 -30.23
C MET A 56 29.02 -1.32 -31.12
N THR A 57 28.07 -1.01 -31.99
CA THR A 57 28.16 0.16 -32.88
C THR A 57 27.72 1.43 -32.16
N VAL A 58 28.11 2.60 -32.68
CA VAL A 58 27.83 3.91 -32.05
C VAL A 58 26.32 4.19 -31.95
N GLU A 59 25.50 3.60 -32.83
CA GLU A 59 24.03 3.72 -32.80
C GLU A 59 23.41 2.93 -31.64
N GLU A 60 23.92 1.73 -31.33
CA GLU A 60 23.44 0.93 -30.18
C GLU A 60 23.78 1.58 -28.83
N VAL A 61 24.82 2.44 -28.77
CA VAL A 61 25.18 3.19 -27.57
C VAL A 61 24.20 4.34 -27.31
N ASP A 62 23.81 5.06 -28.36
CA ASP A 62 22.84 6.16 -28.27
C ASP A 62 21.43 5.60 -27.94
N GLU A 63 21.05 4.42 -28.47
CA GLU A 63 19.79 3.72 -28.09
C GLU A 63 19.80 3.22 -26.62
N VAL A 64 20.92 2.70 -26.14
CA VAL A 64 21.04 2.23 -24.73
C VAL A 64 21.00 3.42 -23.77
N ALA A 65 21.63 4.54 -24.11
CA ALA A 65 21.57 5.78 -23.34
C ALA A 65 20.13 6.33 -23.31
N GLU A 66 19.45 6.46 -24.46
CA GLU A 66 18.04 6.86 -24.51
C GLU A 66 17.12 5.91 -23.74
N SER A 67 17.37 4.60 -23.80
CA SER A 67 16.57 3.61 -23.05
C SER A 67 16.77 3.70 -21.54
N ALA A 68 17.97 4.07 -21.06
CA ALA A 68 18.26 4.22 -19.64
C ALA A 68 17.62 5.48 -19.06
N SER A 69 17.54 6.57 -19.84
CA SER A 69 16.94 7.85 -19.46
C SER A 69 15.40 7.84 -19.46
N GLN A 70 14.77 6.85 -20.10
CA GLN A 70 13.31 6.75 -20.25
C GLN A 70 12.53 6.32 -18.99
N PHE A 71 13.19 5.91 -17.91
CA PHE A 71 12.49 5.09 -16.93
C PHE A 71 11.53 5.79 -15.97
N ILE A 72 11.46 7.14 -15.88
CA ILE A 72 10.35 7.84 -15.19
C ILE A 72 10.15 9.24 -15.81
N SER A 73 9.09 9.46 -16.59
CA SER A 73 8.89 10.69 -17.40
C SER A 73 8.06 11.80 -16.73
N TYR A 74 7.94 11.82 -15.41
CA TYR A 74 7.11 12.83 -14.74
C TYR A 74 7.92 14.09 -14.45
N ASP A 75 7.66 15.15 -15.22
CA ASP A 75 7.97 16.51 -14.78
C ASP A 75 7.08 16.78 -13.55
N PRO A 76 7.66 16.84 -12.35
CA PRO A 76 6.84 16.91 -11.18
C PRO A 76 6.20 18.33 -11.01
N ALA A 77 6.55 19.32 -11.86
CA ALA A 77 5.87 20.61 -11.94
C ALA A 77 4.55 20.58 -12.73
N THR A 78 4.38 19.64 -13.65
CA THR A 78 3.19 19.50 -14.51
C THR A 78 2.39 18.23 -14.24
N MET A 79 2.82 17.43 -13.26
CA MET A 79 2.21 16.14 -12.91
C MET A 79 0.72 16.27 -12.58
N LYS A 80 -0.13 15.63 -13.40
CA LYS A 80 -1.56 15.48 -13.14
C LYS A 80 -1.76 14.27 -12.24
N ILE A 81 -2.44 14.46 -11.10
CA ILE A 81 -2.76 13.41 -10.14
C ILE A 81 -4.22 13.05 -10.35
N ASP A 82 -4.47 11.91 -10.99
CA ASP A 82 -5.80 11.32 -11.16
C ASP A 82 -5.73 9.80 -10.99
N GLY A 83 -6.88 9.13 -10.97
CA GLY A 83 -6.93 7.68 -10.75
C GLY A 83 -6.09 6.88 -11.76
N GLU A 84 -5.97 7.32 -13.01
CA GLU A 84 -5.23 6.60 -14.05
C GLU A 84 -3.71 6.79 -13.93
N SER A 85 -3.26 8.01 -13.63
CA SER A 85 -1.83 8.33 -13.54
C SER A 85 -1.20 7.93 -12.20
N LEU A 86 -1.99 7.85 -11.12
CA LEU A 86 -1.46 7.65 -9.77
C LEU A 86 -0.64 6.37 -9.58
N PRO A 87 -1.08 5.18 -10.07
CA PRO A 87 -0.26 3.97 -9.98
C PRO A 87 1.10 4.14 -10.63
N GLU A 88 1.16 4.82 -11.76
CA GLU A 88 2.39 5.04 -12.50
C GLU A 88 3.33 6.04 -11.81
N ILE A 89 2.79 7.14 -11.30
CA ILE A 89 3.54 8.13 -10.52
C ILE A 89 4.21 7.51 -9.30
N LEU A 90 3.52 6.56 -8.66
CA LEU A 90 4.01 5.82 -7.49
C LEU A 90 4.91 4.64 -7.87
N GLY A 91 5.14 4.38 -9.16
CA GLY A 91 5.93 3.25 -9.65
C GLY A 91 5.26 1.90 -9.39
N LEU A 92 3.95 1.86 -9.16
CA LEU A 92 3.22 0.62 -8.91
C LEU A 92 3.03 -0.13 -10.24
N ARG A 93 3.62 -1.33 -10.30
CA ARG A 93 3.62 -2.21 -11.48
C ARG A 93 3.42 -3.66 -11.07
N GLY A 94 2.90 -4.47 -11.99
CA GLY A 94 2.76 -5.91 -11.83
C GLY A 94 1.30 -6.36 -11.79
N ASN A 95 0.97 -7.26 -10.86
CA ASN A 95 -0.38 -7.82 -10.76
C ASN A 95 -1.41 -6.73 -10.42
N PRO A 96 -2.50 -6.57 -11.20
CA PRO A 96 -3.54 -5.57 -10.94
C PRO A 96 -4.09 -5.60 -9.51
N THR A 97 -4.27 -6.78 -8.93
CA THR A 97 -4.71 -6.94 -7.54
C THR A 97 -3.69 -6.41 -6.53
N ALA A 98 -2.40 -6.59 -6.80
CA ALA A 98 -1.35 -6.06 -5.93
C ALA A 98 -1.29 -4.53 -5.98
N VAL A 99 -1.45 -3.96 -7.18
CA VAL A 99 -1.56 -2.50 -7.39
C VAL A 99 -2.78 -1.96 -6.66
N LEU A 100 -3.95 -2.56 -6.85
CA LEU A 100 -5.18 -2.17 -6.18
C LEU A 100 -5.06 -2.20 -4.65
N LEU A 101 -4.45 -3.25 -4.08
CA LEU A 101 -4.24 -3.34 -2.63
C LEU A 101 -3.31 -2.23 -2.11
N GLN A 102 -2.32 -1.81 -2.89
CA GLN A 102 -1.44 -0.70 -2.49
C GLN A 102 -2.15 0.65 -2.59
N ILE A 103 -2.92 0.88 -3.66
CA ILE A 103 -3.75 2.08 -3.81
C ILE A 103 -4.79 2.18 -2.70
N HIS A 104 -5.48 1.07 -2.39
CA HIS A 104 -6.42 0.98 -1.28
C HIS A 104 -5.77 1.30 0.08
N ARG A 105 -4.53 0.86 0.31
CA ARG A 105 -3.80 1.25 1.53
C ARG A 105 -3.53 2.75 1.60
N ILE A 106 -3.26 3.39 0.45
CA ILE A 106 -3.04 4.84 0.38
C ILE A 106 -4.34 5.60 0.68
N SER A 107 -5.49 5.10 0.25
CA SER A 107 -6.78 5.74 0.50
C SER A 107 -7.24 5.58 1.96
N VAL A 108 -7.01 4.42 2.59
CA VAL A 108 -7.38 4.12 3.98
C VAL A 108 -6.41 4.67 5.04
N ASP A 109 -5.12 4.43 4.86
CA ASP A 109 -4.06 4.79 5.82
C ASP A 109 -2.83 5.35 5.08
N PRO A 110 -2.93 6.58 4.56
CA PRO A 110 -1.90 7.15 3.71
C PRO A 110 -0.56 7.27 4.44
N PRO A 111 0.56 6.85 3.84
CA PRO A 111 1.87 6.96 4.47
C PRO A 111 2.24 8.43 4.67
N GLN A 112 3.11 8.75 5.62
CA GLN A 112 3.58 10.12 5.81
C GLN A 112 4.31 10.64 4.57
N ARG A 113 5.14 9.78 3.97
CA ARG A 113 5.92 10.04 2.76
C ARG A 113 5.56 9.04 1.67
N PHE A 114 5.34 9.54 0.46
CA PHE A 114 5.09 8.73 -0.71
C PHE A 114 6.42 8.37 -1.37
N VAL A 115 6.74 7.08 -1.42
CA VAL A 115 7.98 6.59 -2.02
C VAL A 115 7.62 5.70 -3.19
N GLN A 116 8.33 5.88 -4.29
CA GLN A 116 8.19 4.99 -5.44
C GLN A 116 8.77 3.61 -5.10
N ILE A 117 8.03 2.55 -5.42
CA ILE A 117 8.48 1.18 -5.16
C ILE A 117 8.78 0.52 -6.51
N PRO A 118 10.01 0.66 -7.04
CA PRO A 118 10.35 0.08 -8.33
C PRO A 118 10.24 -1.45 -8.28
N HIS A 119 9.79 -2.04 -9.37
CA HIS A 119 9.64 -3.50 -9.45
C HIS A 119 11.02 -4.18 -9.36
N PRO A 120 11.18 -5.34 -8.67
CA PRO A 120 12.49 -5.99 -8.50
C PRO A 120 13.24 -6.29 -9.81
N ILE A 121 12.50 -6.66 -10.85
CA ILE A 121 13.04 -6.93 -12.19
C ILE A 121 13.55 -5.64 -12.83
N GLU A 122 12.75 -4.57 -12.79
CA GLU A 122 13.13 -3.26 -13.33
C GLU A 122 14.36 -2.71 -12.62
N LYS A 123 14.43 -2.82 -11.29
CA LYS A 123 15.62 -2.45 -10.51
C LYS A 123 16.86 -3.22 -10.98
N SER A 124 16.71 -4.52 -11.27
CA SER A 124 17.82 -5.36 -11.72
C SER A 124 18.25 -5.02 -13.15
N ILE A 125 17.29 -4.78 -14.06
CA ILE A 125 17.54 -4.36 -15.44
C ILE A 125 18.19 -2.98 -15.46
N LYS A 126 17.61 -2.00 -14.74
CA LYS A 126 18.15 -0.64 -14.61
C LYS A 126 19.59 -0.69 -14.11
N LYS A 127 19.87 -1.51 -13.09
CA LYS A 127 21.23 -1.68 -12.58
C LYS A 127 22.18 -2.29 -13.62
N ALA A 128 21.77 -3.35 -14.32
CA ALA A 128 22.61 -3.99 -15.33
C ALA A 128 22.91 -3.07 -16.53
N MET A 129 21.92 -2.27 -16.95
CA MET A 129 22.09 -1.25 -17.99
C MET A 129 23.02 -0.13 -17.52
N GLN A 130 22.82 0.41 -16.32
CA GLN A 130 23.71 1.41 -15.72
C GLN A 130 25.14 0.87 -15.59
N ASP A 131 25.34 -0.35 -15.10
CA ASP A 131 26.65 -0.97 -14.98
C ASP A 131 27.36 -1.11 -16.34
N SER A 132 26.61 -1.40 -17.40
CA SER A 132 27.14 -1.50 -18.77
C SER A 132 27.49 -0.12 -19.34
N TYR A 133 26.65 0.88 -19.08
CA TYR A 133 26.89 2.27 -19.46
C TYR A 133 28.16 2.82 -18.79
N TRP A 134 28.34 2.59 -17.48
CA TRP A 134 29.51 3.07 -16.75
C TRP A 134 30.81 2.40 -17.23
N LYS A 135 30.76 1.12 -17.62
CA LYS A 135 31.92 0.46 -18.24
C LYS A 135 32.31 1.12 -19.55
N LEU A 136 31.34 1.40 -20.41
CA LEU A 136 31.60 2.07 -21.69
C LEU A 136 32.16 3.48 -21.50
N LEU A 137 31.60 4.26 -20.55
CA LEU A 137 32.09 5.58 -20.22
C LEU A 137 33.55 5.55 -19.74
N SER A 138 33.91 4.59 -18.89
CA SER A 138 35.29 4.40 -18.46
C SER A 138 36.21 4.03 -19.63
N GLU A 139 35.79 3.10 -20.50
CA GLU A 139 36.55 2.71 -21.70
C GLU A 139 36.76 3.89 -22.67
N ASP A 140 35.78 4.79 -22.80
CA ASP A 140 35.88 5.99 -23.64
C ASP A 140 36.86 7.03 -23.08
N LEU A 141 36.89 7.18 -21.76
CA LEU A 141 37.79 8.11 -21.06
C LEU A 141 39.23 7.58 -20.97
N GLU A 142 39.43 6.26 -21.01
CA GLU A 142 40.76 5.62 -21.00
C GLU A 142 41.47 5.65 -22.37
N LYS A 143 40.75 5.94 -23.47
CA LYS A 143 41.35 6.05 -24.81
C LYS A 143 42.33 7.23 -24.89
N SER A 144 43.33 7.12 -25.77
CA SER A 144 44.29 8.20 -26.06
C SER A 144 44.20 8.62 -27.52
N PRO A 145 43.60 9.78 -27.86
CA PRO A 145 43.02 10.79 -26.97
C PRO A 145 41.66 10.36 -26.34
N PRO A 146 41.29 10.90 -25.17
CA PRO A 146 40.03 10.57 -24.50
C PRO A 146 38.82 11.03 -25.31
N VAL A 147 37.78 10.20 -25.32
CA VAL A 147 36.53 10.49 -26.04
C VAL A 147 35.49 10.99 -25.05
N TYR A 148 35.13 12.26 -25.16
CA TYR A 148 34.18 12.91 -24.23
C TYR A 148 32.71 12.87 -24.68
N LYS A 149 32.37 12.20 -25.80
CA LYS A 149 30.99 12.16 -26.34
C LYS A 149 29.98 11.70 -25.26
N THR A 150 30.26 10.56 -24.64
CA THR A 150 29.40 9.93 -23.62
C THR A 150 29.31 10.79 -22.35
N ALA A 151 30.40 11.43 -21.94
CA ALA A 151 30.42 12.35 -20.80
C ALA A 151 29.60 13.63 -21.05
N ILE A 152 29.66 14.21 -22.26
CA ILE A 152 28.85 15.37 -22.64
C ILE A 152 27.36 15.01 -22.66
N SER A 153 27.00 13.82 -23.17
CA SER A 153 25.62 13.33 -23.12
C SER A 153 25.10 13.27 -21.69
N LEU A 154 25.89 12.70 -20.77
CA LEU A 154 25.51 12.62 -19.37
C LEU A 154 25.32 13.99 -18.70
N VAL A 155 26.21 14.93 -18.97
CA VAL A 155 26.07 16.31 -18.45
C VAL A 155 24.81 16.97 -19.01
N ASN A 156 24.47 16.68 -20.26
CA ASN A 156 23.23 17.14 -20.86
C ASN A 156 21.99 16.52 -20.19
N GLU A 157 22.01 15.22 -19.88
CA GLU A 157 20.94 14.57 -19.13
C GLU A 157 20.76 15.20 -17.74
N ILE A 158 21.86 15.45 -17.02
CA ILE A 158 21.83 16.12 -15.71
C ILE A 158 21.25 17.54 -15.85
N LYS A 159 21.64 18.28 -16.89
CA LYS A 159 21.09 19.62 -17.20
C LYS A 159 19.59 19.56 -17.42
N GLU A 160 19.10 18.66 -18.27
CA GLU A 160 17.68 18.51 -18.56
C GLU A 160 16.91 18.08 -17.30
N MET A 161 17.47 17.22 -16.46
CA MET A 161 16.86 16.86 -15.17
C MET A 161 16.82 18.03 -14.19
N LEU A 162 17.88 18.83 -14.11
CA LEU A 162 17.92 20.05 -13.29
C LEU A 162 16.84 21.04 -13.74
N LEU A 163 16.73 21.29 -15.04
CA LEU A 163 15.77 22.25 -15.59
C LEU A 163 14.33 21.73 -15.54
N ASN A 164 14.07 20.51 -15.95
CA ASN A 164 12.71 20.02 -16.14
C ASN A 164 12.18 19.26 -14.92
N GLY A 165 13.06 18.71 -14.07
CA GLY A 165 12.64 17.94 -12.89
C GLY A 165 12.69 18.72 -11.58
N LEU A 166 13.82 19.40 -11.34
CA LEU A 166 14.20 19.90 -10.00
C LEU A 166 13.96 21.40 -9.83
N ILE A 167 14.34 22.22 -10.81
CA ILE A 167 14.19 23.67 -10.75
C ILE A 167 12.78 24.04 -11.19
N THR A 168 12.08 24.78 -10.32
CA THR A 168 10.71 25.22 -10.63
C THR A 168 10.72 26.20 -11.81
N MET A 169 9.74 26.10 -12.71
CA MET A 169 9.59 26.98 -13.89
C MET A 169 9.59 28.49 -13.57
N ARG A 170 9.26 28.87 -12.32
CA ARG A 170 9.24 30.26 -11.85
C ARG A 170 10.63 30.84 -11.57
N ASP A 171 11.66 30.02 -11.39
CA ASP A 171 13.02 30.47 -11.05
C ASP A 171 13.87 30.67 -12.32
N GLU A 172 13.51 31.68 -13.12
CA GLU A 172 14.20 32.00 -14.38
C GLU A 172 15.68 32.31 -14.19
N LYS A 173 16.06 32.85 -13.02
CA LYS A 173 17.45 33.19 -12.70
C LYS A 173 18.32 31.93 -12.61
N LYS A 174 17.92 30.95 -11.78
CA LYS A 174 18.67 29.69 -11.66
C LYS A 174 18.64 28.88 -12.97
N ARG A 175 17.50 28.87 -13.67
CA ARG A 175 17.39 28.22 -15.00
C ARG A 175 18.35 28.83 -16.02
N GLY A 176 18.45 30.16 -16.05
CA GLY A 176 19.38 30.88 -16.92
C GLY A 176 20.85 30.57 -16.59
N GLU A 177 21.18 30.51 -15.31
CA GLU A 177 22.54 30.18 -14.84
C GLU A 177 22.94 28.75 -15.24
N VAL A 178 22.06 27.77 -15.01
CA VAL A 178 22.27 26.37 -15.43
C VAL A 178 22.39 26.25 -16.95
N ASN A 179 21.54 26.93 -17.70
CA ASN A 179 21.60 26.93 -19.17
C ASN A 179 22.90 27.50 -19.72
N ALA A 180 23.42 28.57 -19.12
CA ALA A 180 24.65 29.22 -19.56
C ALA A 180 25.91 28.39 -19.20
N ARG A 181 25.94 27.78 -18.01
CA ARG A 181 27.08 27.00 -17.53
C ARG A 181 27.16 25.59 -18.13
N LEU A 182 26.02 24.96 -18.40
CA LEU A 182 25.93 23.60 -18.97
C LEU A 182 25.45 23.63 -20.43
N ASP A 183 25.94 24.57 -21.23
CA ASP A 183 25.61 24.63 -22.66
C ASP A 183 26.38 23.58 -23.47
N ILE A 184 25.67 22.71 -24.20
CA ILE A 184 26.25 21.58 -24.94
C ILE A 184 27.25 22.08 -25.99
N ASN A 185 26.89 23.13 -26.73
CA ASN A 185 27.73 23.66 -27.80
C ASN A 185 29.04 24.22 -27.23
N THR A 186 28.95 24.91 -26.09
CA THR A 186 30.11 25.44 -25.38
C THR A 186 31.00 24.31 -24.86
N LEU A 187 30.42 23.24 -24.30
CA LEU A 187 31.18 22.08 -23.82
C LEU A 187 31.87 21.32 -24.96
N GLN A 188 31.19 21.13 -26.10
CA GLN A 188 31.78 20.52 -27.30
C GLN A 188 32.95 21.34 -27.82
N ASN A 189 32.79 22.67 -27.93
CA ASN A 189 33.87 23.57 -28.35
C ASN A 189 35.09 23.50 -27.41
N GLN A 190 34.87 23.37 -26.10
CA GLN A 190 35.94 23.24 -25.11
C GLN A 190 36.66 21.89 -25.22
N VAL A 191 35.96 20.81 -25.58
CA VAL A 191 36.57 19.50 -25.86
C VAL A 191 37.43 19.56 -27.12
N GLU A 192 36.94 20.17 -28.20
CA GLU A 192 37.71 20.31 -29.45
C GLU A 192 39.00 21.13 -29.25
N GLN A 193 38.97 22.10 -28.35
CA GLN A 193 40.12 22.94 -27.97
C GLN A 193 40.99 22.31 -26.86
N ASN A 194 40.65 21.11 -26.38
CA ASN A 194 41.30 20.43 -25.27
C ASN A 194 41.42 21.29 -23.99
N ALA A 195 40.39 22.12 -23.74
CA ALA A 195 40.32 23.11 -22.67
C ALA A 195 39.18 22.83 -21.66
N LEU A 196 38.61 21.62 -21.67
CA LEU A 196 37.49 21.25 -20.79
C LEU A 196 37.96 21.10 -19.33
N ASP A 197 37.37 21.89 -18.43
CA ASP A 197 37.60 21.82 -16.98
C ASP A 197 36.46 21.04 -16.29
N VAL A 198 36.61 19.72 -16.23
CA VAL A 198 35.63 18.80 -15.61
C VAL A 198 35.39 19.09 -14.12
N PRO A 199 36.44 19.31 -13.27
CA PRO A 199 36.23 19.66 -11.86
C PRO A 199 35.40 20.93 -11.62
N SER A 200 35.56 21.97 -12.45
CA SER A 200 34.79 23.21 -12.35
C SER A 200 33.30 23.01 -12.67
N ILE A 201 33.02 22.23 -13.72
CA ILE A 201 31.63 21.86 -14.08
C ILE A 201 30.99 21.03 -12.96
N ALA A 202 31.70 20.01 -12.47
CA ALA A 202 31.20 19.17 -11.39
C ALA A 202 30.96 19.97 -10.09
N SER A 203 31.86 20.89 -9.74
CA SER A 203 31.68 21.77 -8.58
C SER A 203 30.42 22.62 -8.71
N PHE A 204 30.16 23.19 -9.90
CA PHE A 204 28.94 23.95 -10.16
C PHE A 204 27.67 23.09 -10.00
N ILE A 205 27.67 21.86 -10.51
CA ILE A 205 26.53 20.93 -10.37
C ILE A 205 26.31 20.58 -8.88
N LEU A 206 27.37 20.27 -8.13
CA LEU A 206 27.28 19.95 -6.71
C LEU A 206 26.80 21.14 -5.88
N ASP A 207 27.25 22.36 -6.18
CA ASP A 207 26.77 23.58 -5.53
C ASP A 207 25.29 23.83 -5.85
N THR A 208 24.88 23.55 -7.09
CA THR A 208 23.48 23.60 -7.50
C THR A 208 22.65 22.59 -6.72
N PHE A 209 23.13 21.35 -6.55
CA PHE A 209 22.48 20.31 -5.74
C PHE A 209 22.32 20.74 -4.28
N LEU A 210 23.38 21.27 -3.65
CA LEU A 210 23.30 21.79 -2.27
C LEU A 210 22.25 22.90 -2.13
N SER A 211 22.05 23.71 -3.17
CA SER A 211 21.05 24.79 -3.15
C SER A 211 19.60 24.31 -3.32
N LEU A 212 19.38 23.06 -3.75
CA LEU A 212 18.07 22.49 -4.07
C LEU A 212 17.68 21.32 -3.17
N CYS A 213 18.65 20.62 -2.59
CA CYS A 213 18.44 19.42 -1.77
C CYS A 213 17.93 19.72 -0.36
N ALA A 214 17.35 18.69 0.25
CA ALA A 214 17.18 18.64 1.69
C ALA A 214 18.54 18.46 2.39
N PRO A 215 18.77 19.08 3.57
CA PRO A 215 20.06 19.03 4.29
C PRO A 215 20.57 17.60 4.60
N HIS A 216 19.69 16.60 4.58
CA HIS A 216 20.09 15.21 4.80
C HIS A 216 20.96 14.63 3.66
N ARG A 217 20.95 15.24 2.46
CA ARG A 217 21.76 14.79 1.30
C ARG A 217 23.16 15.40 1.31
N ASP A 218 23.39 16.46 2.10
CA ASP A 218 24.67 17.17 2.15
C ASP A 218 25.88 16.24 2.40
N PRO A 219 25.81 15.23 3.29
CA PRO A 219 26.92 14.29 3.48
C PRO A 219 27.24 13.48 2.22
N GLU A 220 26.21 13.00 1.50
CA GLU A 220 26.37 12.24 0.26
C GLU A 220 26.95 13.12 -0.86
N ILE A 221 26.50 14.38 -0.98
CA ILE A 221 27.01 15.35 -1.95
C ILE A 221 28.49 15.67 -1.67
N ASN A 222 28.86 15.80 -0.40
CA ASN A 222 30.25 16.01 0.00
C ASN A 222 31.13 14.77 -0.24
N GLU A 223 30.59 13.56 -0.14
CA GLU A 223 31.28 12.34 -0.53
C GLU A 223 31.57 12.33 -2.05
N ILE A 224 30.61 12.73 -2.88
CA ILE A 224 30.82 12.87 -4.33
C ILE A 224 31.90 13.92 -4.62
N ARG A 225 31.89 15.04 -3.89
CA ARG A 225 32.94 16.08 -4.00
C ARG A 225 34.33 15.55 -3.66
N SER A 226 34.47 14.54 -2.82
CA SER A 226 35.77 13.94 -2.51
C SER A 226 36.37 13.13 -3.68
N LYS A 227 35.57 12.78 -4.70
CA LYS A 227 35.96 11.95 -5.85
C LYS A 227 36.39 12.77 -7.08
N MET A 228 36.76 14.04 -6.90
CA MET A 228 37.17 14.95 -7.99
C MET A 228 38.35 14.43 -8.82
N ASP A 229 39.20 13.57 -8.23
CA ASP A 229 40.37 12.97 -8.89
C ASP A 229 40.00 11.81 -9.83
N ASN A 230 38.80 11.23 -9.71
CA ASN A 230 38.33 10.11 -10.53
C ASN A 230 37.07 10.53 -11.32
N ILE A 231 37.28 10.97 -12.56
CA ILE A 231 36.22 11.50 -13.43
C ILE A 231 35.06 10.50 -13.65
N PRO A 232 35.30 9.22 -13.98
CA PRO A 232 34.21 8.23 -14.09
C PRO A 232 33.35 8.10 -12.83
N ASP A 233 33.98 7.99 -11.65
CA ASP A 233 33.26 7.84 -10.38
C ASP A 233 32.52 9.12 -9.98
N LEU A 234 33.07 10.29 -10.31
CA LEU A 234 32.43 11.59 -10.12
C LEU A 234 31.15 11.70 -10.96
N LEU A 235 31.24 11.41 -12.26
CA LEU A 235 30.11 11.44 -13.19
C LEU A 235 29.01 10.43 -12.77
N ARG A 236 29.41 9.23 -12.32
CA ARG A 236 28.48 8.26 -11.74
C ARG A 236 27.77 8.81 -10.51
N GLY A 237 28.52 9.39 -9.58
CA GLY A 237 27.97 9.97 -8.36
C GLY A 237 26.99 11.12 -8.63
N LEU A 238 27.29 11.98 -9.61
CA LEU A 238 26.39 13.06 -10.02
C LEU A 238 25.05 12.53 -10.55
N MET A 239 25.09 11.52 -11.42
CA MET A 239 23.87 10.93 -11.98
C MET A 239 23.03 10.21 -10.91
N GLU A 240 23.67 9.40 -10.07
CA GLU A 240 22.99 8.72 -8.95
C GLU A 240 22.35 9.70 -7.96
N MET A 241 23.02 10.82 -7.68
CA MET A 241 22.45 11.90 -6.85
C MET A 241 21.25 12.56 -7.54
N THR A 242 21.33 12.79 -8.85
CA THR A 242 20.22 13.38 -9.63
C THR A 242 18.98 12.48 -9.57
N ASP A 243 19.15 11.16 -9.69
CA ASP A 243 18.06 10.17 -9.52
C ASP A 243 17.43 10.25 -8.12
N LYS A 244 18.24 10.26 -7.06
CA LYS A 244 17.77 10.40 -5.67
C LYS A 244 17.03 11.72 -5.43
N MET A 245 17.55 12.82 -5.97
CA MET A 245 16.89 14.14 -5.88
C MET A 245 15.54 14.15 -6.59
N LYS A 246 15.43 13.44 -7.72
CA LYS A 246 14.16 13.31 -8.44
C LYS A 246 13.13 12.54 -7.63
N GLU A 247 13.52 11.43 -7.00
CA GLU A 247 12.65 10.69 -6.07
C GLU A 247 12.20 11.58 -4.89
N ASP A 248 13.13 12.37 -4.33
CA ASP A 248 12.83 13.33 -3.26
C ASP A 248 11.82 14.40 -3.72
N ALA A 249 11.99 14.95 -4.93
CA ALA A 249 11.11 15.96 -5.51
C ALA A 249 9.69 15.42 -5.79
N VAL A 250 9.57 14.20 -6.31
CA VAL A 250 8.26 13.54 -6.50
C VAL A 250 7.60 13.27 -5.15
N SER A 251 8.33 12.71 -4.19
CA SER A 251 7.84 12.46 -2.83
C SER A 251 7.26 13.74 -2.21
N PHE A 252 8.05 14.82 -2.23
CA PHE A 252 7.68 16.11 -1.67
C PHE A 252 6.42 16.69 -2.34
N ARG A 253 6.30 16.60 -3.66
CA ARG A 253 5.13 17.12 -4.38
C ARG A 253 3.87 16.31 -4.12
N LEU A 254 3.97 14.99 -3.98
CA LEU A 254 2.86 14.14 -3.54
C LEU A 254 2.44 14.47 -2.10
N GLU A 255 3.40 14.76 -1.21
CA GLU A 255 3.12 15.21 0.16
C GLU A 255 2.42 16.57 0.19
N MET A 256 2.84 17.52 -0.64
CA MET A 256 2.18 18.83 -0.75
C MET A 256 0.76 18.74 -1.31
N ARG A 257 0.48 17.76 -2.16
CA ARG A 257 -0.84 17.53 -2.80
C ARG A 257 -1.55 16.29 -2.24
N ARG A 258 -1.34 15.99 -0.96
CA ARG A 258 -1.80 14.76 -0.30
C ARG A 258 -3.29 14.49 -0.48
N GLU A 259 -4.14 15.51 -0.38
CA GLU A 259 -5.58 15.37 -0.54
C GLU A 259 -5.96 14.91 -1.96
N GLU A 260 -5.28 15.44 -2.99
CA GLU A 260 -5.48 15.04 -4.38
C GLU A 260 -5.02 13.60 -4.61
N VAL A 261 -3.93 13.18 -3.99
CA VAL A 261 -3.44 11.79 -4.04
C VAL A 261 -4.46 10.83 -3.44
N ILE A 262 -5.00 11.15 -2.26
CA ILE A 262 -6.02 10.33 -1.61
C ILE A 262 -7.28 10.26 -2.48
N LYS A 263 -7.69 11.39 -3.07
CA LYS A 263 -8.85 11.44 -3.98
C LYS A 263 -8.64 10.55 -5.21
N ALA A 264 -7.50 10.67 -5.88
CA ALA A 264 -7.14 9.85 -7.02
C ALA A 264 -7.10 8.34 -6.66
N ALA A 265 -6.61 7.99 -5.47
CA ALA A 265 -6.61 6.61 -4.99
C ALA A 265 -8.05 6.05 -4.84
N ARG A 266 -8.97 6.85 -4.32
CA ARG A 266 -10.39 6.48 -4.20
C ARG A 266 -11.07 6.36 -5.57
N GLU A 267 -10.76 7.26 -6.50
CA GLU A 267 -11.28 7.21 -7.87
C GLU A 267 -10.83 5.92 -8.57
N TYR A 268 -9.57 5.52 -8.43
CA TYR A 268 -9.05 4.26 -8.96
C TYR A 268 -9.77 3.04 -8.36
N GLU A 269 -9.96 3.01 -7.03
CA GLU A 269 -10.65 1.91 -6.34
C GLU A 269 -12.13 1.80 -6.74
N LEU A 270 -12.82 2.93 -6.88
CA LEU A 270 -14.21 2.98 -7.35
C LEU A 270 -14.33 2.52 -8.81
N HIS A 271 -13.38 2.91 -9.66
CA HIS A 271 -13.33 2.49 -11.05
C HIS A 271 -13.16 0.97 -11.17
N ASP A 272 -12.19 0.39 -10.47
CA ASP A 272 -11.95 -1.06 -10.44
C ASP A 272 -13.18 -1.82 -9.93
N LEU A 273 -13.84 -1.32 -8.87
CA LEU A 273 -15.09 -1.90 -8.39
C LEU A 273 -16.18 -1.90 -9.46
N LYS A 274 -16.37 -0.79 -10.18
CA LYS A 274 -17.36 -0.68 -11.26
C LYS A 274 -17.03 -1.63 -12.42
N GLU A 275 -15.76 -1.77 -12.77
CA GLU A 275 -15.33 -2.75 -13.77
C GLU A 275 -15.62 -4.19 -13.34
N SER A 276 -15.42 -4.50 -12.04
CA SER A 276 -15.70 -5.82 -11.49
C SER A 276 -17.18 -6.24 -11.60
N PHE A 277 -18.11 -5.27 -11.62
CA PHE A 277 -19.54 -5.54 -11.84
C PHE A 277 -19.85 -6.06 -13.25
N ASN A 278 -19.06 -5.67 -14.25
CA ASN A 278 -19.20 -6.16 -15.63
C ASN A 278 -18.70 -7.60 -15.76
N VAL A 279 -17.74 -8.00 -14.93
CA VAL A 279 -17.13 -9.33 -14.94
C VAL A 279 -17.97 -10.34 -14.14
N VAL A 280 -18.46 -9.94 -12.97
CA VAL A 280 -19.18 -10.82 -12.05
C VAL A 280 -20.69 -10.58 -12.15
N ALA A 281 -21.37 -11.48 -12.85
CA ALA A 281 -22.83 -11.43 -13.00
C ALA A 281 -23.55 -11.33 -11.65
N GLY A 282 -24.44 -10.35 -11.53
CA GLY A 282 -25.26 -10.11 -10.33
C GLY A 282 -24.49 -9.55 -9.12
N ALA A 283 -23.22 -9.16 -9.26
CA ALA A 283 -22.46 -8.54 -8.16
C ALA A 283 -23.06 -7.19 -7.74
N LYS A 284 -23.48 -6.39 -8.72
CA LYS A 284 -24.18 -5.11 -8.48
C LYS A 284 -25.48 -5.34 -7.71
N ASP A 285 -26.34 -6.23 -8.18
CA ASP A 285 -27.64 -6.51 -7.54
C ASP A 285 -27.47 -7.02 -6.10
N LYS A 286 -26.45 -7.87 -5.86
CA LYS A 286 -26.10 -8.33 -4.50
C LYS A 286 -25.70 -7.17 -3.59
N LEU A 287 -24.92 -6.22 -4.09
CA LEU A 287 -24.53 -5.03 -3.33
C LEU A 287 -25.74 -4.14 -3.03
N GLU A 288 -26.58 -3.86 -4.02
CA GLU A 288 -27.78 -3.04 -3.82
C GLU A 288 -28.76 -3.67 -2.83
N ASN A 289 -28.97 -5.00 -2.93
CA ASN A 289 -29.80 -5.74 -1.99
C ASN A 289 -29.20 -5.76 -0.57
N TRP A 290 -27.87 -5.81 -0.45
CA TRP A 290 -27.22 -5.69 0.84
C TRP A 290 -27.45 -4.31 1.46
N ILE A 291 -27.30 -3.23 0.70
CA ILE A 291 -27.56 -1.86 1.17
C ILE A 291 -29.02 -1.72 1.63
N LYS A 292 -29.98 -2.21 0.84
CA LYS A 292 -31.42 -2.21 1.19
C LYS A 292 -31.69 -2.94 2.50
N LYS A 293 -31.14 -4.14 2.67
CA LYS A 293 -31.31 -4.95 3.88
C LYS A 293 -30.74 -4.25 5.12
N VAL A 294 -29.56 -3.64 5.01
CA VAL A 294 -28.96 -2.90 6.14
C VAL A 294 -29.76 -1.64 6.45
N TYR A 295 -30.26 -0.95 5.42
CA TYR A 295 -31.14 0.22 5.58
C TYR A 295 -32.45 -0.14 6.32
N GLU A 296 -33.15 -1.20 5.91
CA GLU A 296 -34.40 -1.65 6.56
C GLU A 296 -34.17 -1.97 8.05
N LYS A 297 -33.14 -2.75 8.36
CA LYS A 297 -32.73 -3.02 9.74
C LYS A 297 -32.38 -1.77 10.53
N SER A 298 -31.90 -0.71 9.87
CA SER A 298 -31.53 0.54 10.53
C SER A 298 -32.74 1.45 10.78
N LYS A 299 -33.76 1.36 9.92
CA LYS A 299 -35.03 2.09 10.05
C LYS A 299 -35.85 1.58 11.24
N GLU A 300 -35.86 0.27 11.47
CA GLU A 300 -36.56 -0.33 12.63
C GLU A 300 -36.03 0.17 13.99
N GLU A 301 -34.81 0.71 14.04
CA GLU A 301 -34.15 1.17 15.27
C GLU A 301 -34.33 2.69 15.54
N THR A 302 -34.83 3.46 14.56
CA THR A 302 -34.89 4.94 14.66
C THR A 302 -36.10 5.54 13.94
N ASP A 303 -36.95 6.28 14.67
CA ASP A 303 -38.18 6.94 14.16
C ASP A 303 -37.94 8.33 13.50
N SER A 304 -36.70 8.81 13.43
CA SER A 304 -36.36 10.18 13.02
C SER A 304 -36.16 10.33 11.52
N ILE A 305 -36.56 11.47 10.95
CA ILE A 305 -36.20 11.88 9.58
C ILE A 305 -34.73 12.29 9.58
N GLU A 306 -33.90 11.55 8.87
CA GLU A 306 -32.46 11.75 8.82
C GLU A 306 -32.00 12.20 7.45
N ARG A 307 -30.93 12.99 7.40
CA ARG A 307 -30.31 13.39 6.13
C ARG A 307 -29.70 12.16 5.45
N ILE A 308 -29.66 12.15 4.11
CA ILE A 308 -29.03 11.05 3.35
C ILE A 308 -27.60 10.78 3.84
N ASP A 309 -26.84 11.84 4.15
CA ASP A 309 -25.48 11.73 4.73
C ASP A 309 -25.44 10.90 6.02
N GLU A 310 -26.40 11.13 6.92
CA GLU A 310 -26.48 10.43 8.21
C GLU A 310 -26.89 8.95 7.99
N ILE A 311 -27.75 8.70 7.01
CA ILE A 311 -28.18 7.35 6.63
C ILE A 311 -27.01 6.56 6.04
N VAL A 312 -26.22 7.15 5.14
CA VAL A 312 -25.03 6.49 4.56
C VAL A 312 -24.04 6.12 5.66
N ARG A 313 -23.72 7.07 6.55
CA ARG A 313 -22.84 6.84 7.69
C ARG A 313 -23.34 5.66 8.54
N ARG A 314 -24.63 5.63 8.87
CA ARG A 314 -25.22 4.55 9.68
C ARG A 314 -25.13 3.20 8.99
N ILE A 315 -25.45 3.13 7.69
CA ILE A 315 -25.35 1.89 6.91
C ILE A 315 -23.90 1.39 6.88
N ALA A 316 -22.94 2.28 6.64
CA ALA A 316 -21.53 1.92 6.62
C ALA A 316 -21.04 1.42 7.99
N VAL A 317 -21.43 2.08 9.09
CA VAL A 317 -21.12 1.63 10.47
C VAL A 317 -21.74 0.27 10.77
N LYS A 318 -23.05 0.11 10.51
CA LYS A 318 -23.78 -1.14 10.80
C LYS A 318 -23.23 -2.29 9.97
N GLY A 319 -22.96 -2.04 8.68
CA GLY A 319 -22.35 -3.01 7.79
C GLY A 319 -20.95 -3.43 8.23
N PHE A 320 -20.12 -2.47 8.65
CA PHE A 320 -18.80 -2.78 9.20
C PHE A 320 -18.88 -3.67 10.44
N ILE A 321 -19.81 -3.39 11.37
CA ILE A 321 -19.97 -4.18 12.60
C ILE A 321 -20.52 -5.58 12.29
N GLU A 322 -21.49 -5.71 11.38
CA GLU A 322 -21.98 -7.02 10.91
C GLU A 322 -20.84 -7.84 10.29
N ASN A 323 -19.94 -7.20 9.54
CA ASN A 323 -18.76 -7.84 8.96
C ASN A 323 -17.77 -8.37 10.03
N LEU A 324 -17.78 -7.88 11.28
CA LEU A 324 -16.91 -8.42 12.35
C LEU A 324 -17.36 -9.81 12.83
N SER A 325 -18.62 -10.17 12.55
CA SER A 325 -19.23 -11.46 12.87
C SER A 325 -19.31 -12.42 11.67
N TYR A 326 -18.46 -12.20 10.65
CA TYR A 326 -18.45 -13.00 9.42
C TYR A 326 -18.19 -14.49 9.67
N SER A 327 -18.84 -15.36 8.90
CA SER A 327 -18.56 -16.81 8.89
C SER A 327 -17.69 -17.21 7.71
N SER A 328 -17.93 -16.58 6.56
CA SER A 328 -17.21 -16.79 5.31
C SER A 328 -16.95 -15.46 4.62
N ILE A 329 -15.93 -15.41 3.75
CA ILE A 329 -15.67 -14.25 2.88
C ILE A 329 -16.86 -13.92 1.97
N SER A 330 -17.72 -14.91 1.68
CA SER A 330 -18.96 -14.71 0.91
C SER A 330 -19.97 -13.80 1.60
N ASP A 331 -19.92 -13.73 2.94
CA ASP A 331 -20.84 -12.92 3.74
C ASP A 331 -20.48 -11.43 3.65
N ILE A 332 -19.23 -11.13 3.29
CA ILE A 332 -18.69 -9.77 3.22
C ILE A 332 -19.06 -9.16 1.85
N PRO A 333 -19.72 -7.99 1.86
CA PRO A 333 -20.08 -7.27 0.64
C PRO A 333 -18.86 -6.92 -0.20
N PHE A 334 -19.06 -6.83 -1.51
CA PHE A 334 -17.96 -6.75 -2.47
C PHE A 334 -17.00 -5.56 -2.21
N HIS A 335 -17.55 -4.39 -1.88
CA HIS A 335 -16.80 -3.16 -1.60
C HIS A 335 -16.08 -3.15 -0.24
N TRP A 336 -16.28 -4.17 0.60
CA TRP A 336 -15.54 -4.40 1.85
C TRP A 336 -14.50 -5.51 1.74
N ARG A 337 -14.40 -6.20 0.58
CA ARG A 337 -13.52 -7.39 0.45
C ARG A 337 -12.04 -7.05 0.41
N LEU A 338 -11.67 -5.85 -0.04
CA LEU A 338 -10.28 -5.38 0.02
C LEU A 338 -9.79 -5.31 1.48
N ASP A 339 -10.70 -4.99 2.40
CA ASP A 339 -10.45 -4.92 3.85
C ASP A 339 -10.49 -6.27 4.57
N PHE A 340 -10.71 -7.40 3.88
CA PHE A 340 -10.98 -8.69 4.52
C PHE A 340 -9.95 -9.10 5.58
N LYS A 341 -8.65 -8.92 5.28
CA LYS A 341 -7.56 -9.26 6.21
C LYS A 341 -7.58 -8.39 7.47
N GLU A 342 -8.00 -7.13 7.34
CA GLU A 342 -8.10 -6.21 8.46
C GLU A 342 -9.38 -6.46 9.26
N ILE A 343 -10.49 -6.76 8.59
CA ILE A 343 -11.74 -7.24 9.22
C ILE A 343 -11.48 -8.52 10.03
N GLU A 344 -10.66 -9.45 9.54
CA GLU A 344 -10.27 -10.65 10.30
C GLU A 344 -9.54 -10.28 11.59
N LYS A 345 -8.58 -9.36 11.54
CA LYS A 345 -7.90 -8.85 12.74
C LYS A 345 -8.87 -8.15 13.68
N PHE A 346 -9.81 -7.36 13.15
CA PHE A 346 -10.79 -6.62 13.96
C PHE A 346 -11.80 -7.55 14.63
N SER A 347 -12.18 -8.64 13.96
CA SER A 347 -13.00 -9.72 14.52
C SER A 347 -12.31 -10.38 15.72
N ILE A 348 -11.00 -10.66 15.61
CA ILE A 348 -10.19 -11.19 16.73
C ILE A 348 -10.12 -10.17 17.87
N ILE A 349 -9.90 -8.89 17.59
CA ILE A 349 -9.89 -7.84 18.62
C ILE A 349 -11.24 -7.76 19.33
N ARG A 350 -12.35 -7.78 18.59
CA ARG A 350 -13.71 -7.80 19.16
C ARG A 350 -13.89 -9.01 20.08
N MET A 351 -13.47 -10.19 19.64
CA MET A 351 -13.53 -11.42 20.45
C MET A 351 -12.70 -11.31 21.73
N LYS A 352 -11.45 -10.81 21.63
CA LYS A 352 -10.57 -10.55 22.78
C LYS A 352 -11.25 -9.65 23.81
N LEU A 353 -11.85 -8.54 23.40
CA LEU A 353 -12.51 -7.61 24.31
C LEU A 353 -13.72 -8.23 25.01
N ILE A 354 -14.52 -9.02 24.29
CA ILE A 354 -15.67 -9.74 24.85
C ILE A 354 -15.19 -10.75 25.90
N ILE A 355 -14.18 -11.56 25.59
CA ILE A 355 -13.63 -12.57 26.50
C ILE A 355 -13.09 -11.90 27.77
N ILE A 356 -12.25 -10.86 27.64
CA ILE A 356 -11.67 -10.16 28.80
C ILE A 356 -12.78 -9.58 29.67
N SER A 357 -13.75 -8.90 29.06
CA SER A 357 -14.85 -8.26 29.79
C SER A 357 -15.75 -9.27 30.50
N CYS A 358 -16.06 -10.39 29.83
CA CYS A 358 -16.87 -11.46 30.43
C CYS A 358 -16.12 -12.15 31.57
N SER A 359 -14.81 -12.38 31.45
CA SER A 359 -14.00 -12.96 32.54
C SER A 359 -13.93 -12.03 33.75
N LEU A 360 -13.68 -10.73 33.53
CA LEU A 360 -13.71 -9.74 34.61
C LEU A 360 -15.09 -9.65 35.26
N TYR A 361 -16.16 -9.70 34.46
CA TYR A 361 -17.53 -9.70 34.95
C TYR A 361 -17.84 -10.94 35.78
N VAL A 362 -17.55 -12.15 35.29
CA VAL A 362 -17.76 -13.39 36.05
C VAL A 362 -17.04 -13.32 37.38
N LEU A 363 -15.78 -12.90 37.37
CA LEU A 363 -14.99 -12.82 38.59
C LEU A 363 -15.55 -11.80 39.59
N ASN A 364 -15.88 -10.60 39.12
CA ASN A 364 -16.40 -9.53 39.96
C ASN A 364 -17.80 -9.83 40.54
N ASN A 365 -18.61 -10.64 39.85
CA ASN A 365 -19.90 -11.09 40.37
C ASN A 365 -19.77 -12.21 41.41
N ILE A 366 -18.71 -13.03 41.34
CA ILE A 366 -18.46 -14.05 42.35
C ILE A 366 -17.85 -13.39 43.60
N HIS A 367 -16.81 -12.57 43.41
CA HIS A 367 -16.16 -11.81 44.48
C HIS A 367 -15.91 -10.37 44.02
N SER A 368 -16.40 -9.38 44.77
CA SER A 368 -16.11 -7.98 44.48
C SER A 368 -14.61 -7.72 44.67
N LEU A 369 -13.92 -7.46 43.57
CA LEU A 369 -12.50 -7.13 43.56
C LEU A 369 -12.28 -5.65 43.87
N SER A 370 -11.10 -5.33 44.41
CA SER A 370 -10.65 -3.94 44.49
C SER A 370 -10.36 -3.40 43.10
N SER A 371 -10.41 -2.07 42.94
CA SER A 371 -10.08 -1.42 41.65
C SER A 371 -8.66 -1.74 41.18
N GLU A 372 -7.72 -1.93 42.10
CA GLU A 372 -6.31 -2.23 41.80
C GLU A 372 -6.13 -3.68 41.30
N ASN A 373 -6.80 -4.65 41.94
CA ASN A 373 -6.74 -6.05 41.55
C ASN A 373 -7.47 -6.28 40.22
N MET A 374 -8.58 -5.57 39.98
CA MET A 374 -9.29 -5.61 38.70
C MET A 374 -8.42 -5.07 37.56
N GLN A 375 -7.68 -3.98 37.78
CA GLN A 375 -6.76 -3.42 36.80
C GLN A 375 -5.58 -4.37 36.54
N THR A 376 -5.00 -4.94 37.60
CA THR A 376 -3.91 -5.92 37.48
C THR A 376 -4.35 -7.15 36.68
N LEU A 377 -5.52 -7.71 37.00
CA LEU A 377 -6.08 -8.83 36.25
C LEU A 377 -6.35 -8.44 34.80
N LYS A 378 -6.94 -7.27 34.53
CA LYS A 378 -7.15 -6.75 33.17
C LYS A 378 -5.84 -6.80 32.38
N ASP A 379 -4.75 -6.28 32.95
CA ASP A 379 -3.46 -6.24 32.27
C ASP A 379 -2.86 -7.64 32.04
N ARG A 380 -3.04 -8.58 32.99
CA ARG A 380 -2.65 -9.99 32.80
C ARG A 380 -3.49 -10.68 31.72
N LEU A 381 -4.80 -10.45 31.67
CA LEU A 381 -5.70 -11.00 30.66
C LEU A 381 -5.42 -10.44 29.26
N ILE A 382 -5.09 -9.14 29.15
CA ILE A 382 -4.69 -8.51 27.90
C ILE A 382 -3.45 -9.20 27.31
N LYS A 383 -2.47 -9.53 28.15
CA LYS A 383 -1.24 -10.26 27.76
C LYS A 383 -1.54 -11.69 27.32
N LEU A 384 -2.36 -12.44 28.08
CA LEU A 384 -2.76 -13.79 27.69
C LEU A 384 -3.48 -13.81 26.34
N CYS A 385 -4.31 -12.80 26.05
CA CYS A 385 -5.02 -12.69 24.79
C CYS A 385 -4.22 -12.01 23.67
N GLU A 386 -2.91 -11.79 23.80
CA GLU A 386 -2.10 -11.15 22.76
C GLU A 386 -1.97 -12.03 21.51
N GLU A 387 -1.76 -13.33 21.72
CA GLU A 387 -1.64 -14.33 20.64
C GLU A 387 -2.98 -15.03 20.31
N LEU A 388 -4.10 -14.42 20.68
CA LEU A 388 -5.42 -15.02 20.45
C LEU A 388 -5.67 -15.20 18.95
N ARG A 389 -6.02 -16.43 18.58
CA ARG A 389 -6.44 -16.85 17.25
C ARG A 389 -7.66 -17.77 17.38
N LYS A 390 -8.31 -18.06 16.25
CA LYS A 390 -9.48 -18.97 16.24
C LYS A 390 -9.10 -20.43 16.59
N ASP A 391 -7.86 -20.84 16.34
CA ASP A 391 -7.35 -22.21 16.53
C ASP A 391 -6.87 -22.50 17.96
N ASN A 392 -6.42 -21.49 18.72
CA ASN A 392 -5.90 -21.66 20.08
C ASN A 392 -6.88 -21.15 21.16
N LEU A 393 -8.15 -20.93 20.81
CA LEU A 393 -9.14 -20.34 21.71
C LEU A 393 -9.31 -21.16 23.01
N GLU A 394 -9.39 -22.49 22.93
CA GLU A 394 -9.55 -23.36 24.10
C GLU A 394 -8.37 -23.26 25.09
N ASP A 395 -7.16 -23.18 24.58
CA ASP A 395 -5.93 -23.05 25.39
C ASP A 395 -5.88 -21.69 26.09
N ILE A 396 -6.25 -20.62 25.38
CA ILE A 396 -6.32 -19.28 25.94
C ILE A 396 -7.41 -19.21 27.00
N LEU A 397 -8.60 -19.76 26.77
CA LEU A 397 -9.68 -19.80 27.76
C LEU A 397 -9.28 -20.59 29.02
N SER A 398 -8.54 -21.69 28.84
CA SER A 398 -7.99 -22.47 29.95
C SER A 398 -6.97 -21.65 30.76
N SER A 399 -6.10 -20.91 30.07
CA SER A 399 -5.11 -20.02 30.70
C SER A 399 -5.76 -18.86 31.46
N ILE A 400 -6.79 -18.24 30.87
CA ILE A 400 -7.60 -17.19 31.51
C ILE A 400 -8.29 -17.71 32.76
N HIS A 401 -8.87 -18.92 32.68
CA HIS A 401 -9.51 -19.54 33.83
C HIS A 401 -8.50 -19.76 34.98
N VAL A 402 -7.31 -20.31 34.68
CA VAL A 402 -6.24 -20.49 35.68
C VAL A 402 -5.80 -19.16 36.26
N GLU A 403 -5.67 -18.12 35.44
CA GLU A 403 -5.27 -16.80 35.93
C GLU A 403 -6.32 -16.18 36.86
N CYS A 404 -7.60 -16.35 36.55
CA CYS A 404 -8.68 -15.93 37.46
C CYS A 404 -8.63 -16.69 38.79
N GLN A 405 -8.29 -17.99 38.77
CA GLN A 405 -8.09 -18.77 39.99
C GLN A 405 -6.88 -18.28 40.80
N ASN A 406 -5.77 -17.93 40.13
CA ASN A 406 -4.56 -17.43 40.77
C ASN A 406 -4.85 -16.12 41.53
N VAL A 407 -5.55 -15.17 40.91
CA VAL A 407 -5.92 -13.90 41.56
C VAL A 407 -6.79 -14.13 42.80
N LEU A 408 -7.76 -15.03 42.75
CA LEU A 408 -8.57 -15.35 43.93
C LEU A 408 -7.78 -16.09 45.01
N ARG A 409 -6.79 -16.90 44.62
CA ARG A 409 -5.89 -17.57 45.56
C ARG A 409 -4.98 -16.57 46.26
N GLU A 410 -4.46 -15.58 45.54
CA GLU A 410 -3.70 -14.46 46.10
C GLU A 410 -4.55 -13.66 47.12
N GLU A 411 -5.86 -13.51 46.88
CA GLU A 411 -6.80 -12.89 47.83
C GLU A 411 -7.28 -13.83 48.97
N GLY A 412 -6.95 -15.12 48.93
CA GLY A 412 -7.42 -16.11 49.91
C GLY A 412 -8.92 -16.42 49.82
N ARG A 413 -9.54 -16.22 48.65
CA ARG A 413 -11.00 -16.31 48.41
C ARG A 413 -11.40 -17.46 47.47
N LEU A 414 -10.50 -18.40 47.21
CA LEU A 414 -10.76 -19.54 46.35
C LEU A 414 -11.32 -20.72 47.17
N ASP A 415 -12.60 -21.04 46.99
CA ASP A 415 -13.26 -22.25 47.50
C ASP A 415 -13.77 -23.14 46.34
N GLU A 416 -14.20 -24.37 46.66
CA GLU A 416 -14.69 -25.35 45.66
C GLU A 416 -15.90 -24.82 44.87
N GLU A 417 -16.79 -24.05 45.51
CA GLU A 417 -17.95 -23.45 44.86
C GLU A 417 -17.56 -22.37 43.84
N THR A 418 -16.60 -21.51 44.20
CA THR A 418 -16.04 -20.48 43.32
C THR A 418 -15.30 -21.10 42.14
N GLU A 419 -14.54 -22.17 42.37
CA GLU A 419 -13.85 -22.90 41.30
C GLU A 419 -14.84 -23.49 40.28
N MET A 420 -15.95 -24.08 40.75
CA MET A 420 -17.02 -24.55 39.85
C MET A 420 -17.66 -23.41 39.04
N LYS A 421 -17.94 -22.25 39.67
CA LYS A 421 -18.52 -21.09 38.98
C LYS A 421 -17.57 -20.50 37.92
N LEU A 422 -16.27 -20.46 38.20
CA LEU A 422 -15.25 -20.03 37.23
C LEU A 422 -15.12 -20.97 36.04
N GLY A 423 -15.56 -22.23 36.16
CA GLY A 423 -15.58 -23.22 35.07
C GLY A 423 -16.35 -22.75 33.83
N VAL A 424 -17.26 -21.77 33.97
CA VAL A 424 -17.99 -21.15 32.85
C VAL A 424 -17.04 -20.48 31.84
N ILE A 425 -15.88 -19.96 32.27
CA ILE A 425 -14.89 -19.30 31.40
C ILE A 425 -14.38 -20.26 30.31
N ARG A 426 -14.20 -21.55 30.66
CA ARG A 426 -13.73 -22.57 29.70
C ARG A 426 -14.78 -22.92 28.64
N GLN A 427 -16.00 -22.40 28.75
CA GLN A 427 -17.11 -22.68 27.84
C GLN A 427 -17.44 -21.49 26.93
N PHE A 428 -16.62 -20.43 26.93
CA PHE A 428 -16.84 -19.23 26.11
C PHE A 428 -16.68 -19.47 24.60
N ASP A 429 -16.07 -20.59 24.21
CA ASP A 429 -15.97 -21.07 22.83
C ASP A 429 -17.31 -21.64 22.29
N LYS A 430 -18.20 -22.08 23.19
CA LYS A 430 -19.47 -22.72 22.82
C LYS A 430 -20.46 -21.70 22.29
N LYS A 431 -21.07 -22.01 21.13
CA LYS A 431 -22.07 -21.16 20.47
C LYS A 431 -23.30 -20.85 21.34
N ASP A 432 -23.67 -21.77 22.24
CA ASP A 432 -24.87 -21.64 23.09
C ASP A 432 -24.59 -20.94 24.42
N GLN A 433 -23.38 -20.40 24.63
CA GLN A 433 -23.04 -19.73 25.88
C GLN A 433 -23.79 -18.38 25.96
N PRO A 434 -24.74 -18.20 26.90
CA PRO A 434 -25.65 -17.05 26.87
C PRO A 434 -24.96 -15.71 27.18
N LEU A 435 -23.94 -15.71 28.05
CA LEU A 435 -23.19 -14.51 28.41
C LEU A 435 -22.45 -13.93 27.20
N MET A 436 -21.81 -14.77 26.38
CA MET A 436 -21.06 -14.40 25.19
C MET A 436 -21.98 -13.90 24.09
N GLY A 437 -23.17 -14.50 23.93
CA GLY A 437 -24.20 -14.01 23.01
C GLY A 437 -24.73 -12.61 23.39
N VAL A 438 -25.05 -12.42 24.67
CA VAL A 438 -25.51 -11.12 25.20
C VAL A 438 -24.39 -10.08 25.13
N ALA A 439 -23.17 -10.46 25.52
CA ALA A 439 -22.01 -9.58 25.47
C ALA A 439 -21.67 -9.18 24.03
N GLY A 440 -21.71 -10.11 23.07
CA GLY A 440 -21.52 -9.81 21.65
C GLY A 440 -22.53 -8.79 21.13
N THR A 441 -23.82 -9.00 21.42
CA THR A 441 -24.88 -8.06 21.00
C THR A 441 -24.70 -6.68 21.63
N ARG A 442 -24.38 -6.62 22.93
CA ARG A 442 -24.10 -5.34 23.63
C ARG A 442 -22.85 -4.65 23.09
N MET A 443 -21.82 -5.41 22.73
CA MET A 443 -20.60 -4.88 22.11
C MET A 443 -20.92 -4.25 20.76
N ASP A 444 -21.68 -4.94 19.92
CA ASP A 444 -22.05 -4.46 18.58
C ASP A 444 -22.90 -3.18 18.65
N ASN A 445 -23.88 -3.14 19.56
CA ASN A 445 -24.69 -1.95 19.79
C ASN A 445 -23.84 -0.78 20.31
N TYR A 446 -22.93 -1.04 21.26
CA TYR A 446 -22.05 -0.01 21.78
C TYR A 446 -21.08 0.52 20.72
N LEU A 447 -20.45 -0.36 19.94
CA LEU A 447 -19.59 0.04 18.82
C LEU A 447 -20.37 0.86 17.79
N SER A 448 -21.62 0.50 17.51
CA SER A 448 -22.49 1.26 16.59
C SER A 448 -22.67 2.70 17.06
N THR A 449 -23.05 2.88 18.33
CA THR A 449 -23.20 4.21 18.94
C THR A 449 -21.87 4.97 18.98
N LEU A 450 -20.78 4.28 19.35
CA LEU A 450 -19.45 4.87 19.49
C LEU A 450 -18.92 5.43 18.16
N LEU A 451 -19.14 4.69 17.06
CA LEU A 451 -18.67 5.04 15.71
C LEU A 451 -19.56 6.07 15.00
N GLN A 452 -20.83 6.20 15.41
CA GLN A 452 -21.73 7.26 14.93
C GLN A 452 -21.52 8.58 15.70
N SER A 453 -21.11 8.51 16.97
CA SER A 453 -20.92 9.69 17.80
C SER A 453 -19.73 10.55 17.34
N PRO A 454 -19.79 11.89 17.42
CA PRO A 454 -18.63 12.74 17.14
C PRO A 454 -17.50 12.49 18.16
N SER A 455 -16.25 12.77 17.78
CA SER A 455 -15.09 12.54 18.64
C SER A 455 -15.08 13.38 19.93
N SER A 456 -15.88 14.45 19.98
CA SER A 456 -16.04 15.33 21.15
C SER A 456 -16.93 14.76 22.26
N SER A 457 -17.73 13.72 21.98
CA SER A 457 -18.65 13.11 22.95
C SER A 457 -18.56 11.58 22.87
N LEU A 458 -17.66 10.98 23.64
CA LEU A 458 -17.64 9.53 23.78
C LEU A 458 -18.75 9.11 24.74
N SER A 459 -19.71 8.31 24.25
CA SER A 459 -20.69 7.64 25.10
C SER A 459 -20.00 6.73 26.11
N SER A 460 -20.47 6.70 27.35
CA SER A 460 -19.95 5.76 28.33
C SER A 460 -20.26 4.32 27.91
N PRO A 461 -19.31 3.37 28.08
CA PRO A 461 -19.57 1.98 27.80
C PRO A 461 -20.60 1.40 28.78
N PRO A 462 -21.42 0.41 28.33
CA PRO A 462 -22.22 -0.43 29.22
C PRO A 462 -21.38 -0.97 30.39
N SER A 463 -22.02 -1.23 31.54
CA SER A 463 -21.34 -1.68 32.78
C SER A 463 -20.41 -2.88 32.59
N LEU A 464 -20.79 -3.80 31.69
CA LEU A 464 -19.99 -4.97 31.32
C LEU A 464 -18.60 -4.60 30.76
N PHE A 465 -18.50 -3.48 30.05
CA PHE A 465 -17.28 -3.03 29.36
C PHE A 465 -16.59 -1.86 30.06
N THR A 466 -17.14 -1.35 31.17
CA THR A 466 -16.52 -0.27 31.95
C THR A 466 -15.07 -0.59 32.36
N PRO A 467 -14.71 -1.82 32.78
CA PRO A 467 -13.32 -2.12 33.14
C PRO A 467 -12.31 -2.00 32.00
N ILE A 468 -12.78 -2.06 30.74
CA ILE A 468 -11.94 -1.98 29.53
C ILE A 468 -12.21 -0.69 28.73
N ALA A 469 -12.80 0.33 29.36
CA ALA A 469 -13.22 1.57 28.71
C ALA A 469 -12.08 2.27 27.96
N ASP A 470 -10.87 2.19 28.51
CA ASP A 470 -9.63 2.77 27.97
C ASP A 470 -9.18 2.17 26.63
N LEU A 471 -9.68 0.99 26.26
CA LEU A 471 -9.33 0.31 25.01
C LEU A 471 -10.16 0.78 23.81
N PHE A 472 -11.30 1.45 24.03
CA PHE A 472 -12.22 1.85 22.95
C PHE A 472 -11.79 3.09 22.15
N PRO A 473 -11.19 4.15 22.72
CA PRO A 473 -10.74 5.31 21.94
C PRO A 473 -9.80 4.97 20.76
N PRO A 474 -8.72 4.18 20.92
CA PRO A 474 -7.88 3.80 19.79
C PRO A 474 -8.62 2.93 18.77
N LEU A 475 -9.59 2.11 19.21
CA LEU A 475 -10.43 1.31 18.31
C LEU A 475 -11.39 2.17 17.49
N LYS A 476 -11.99 3.19 18.10
CA LYS A 476 -12.83 4.16 17.37
C LYS A 476 -12.05 4.83 16.25
N SER A 477 -10.82 5.28 16.52
CA SER A 477 -9.95 5.87 15.49
C SER A 477 -9.58 4.84 14.41
N LYS A 478 -9.24 3.61 14.80
CA LYS A 478 -8.86 2.56 13.86
C LYS A 478 -10.02 2.16 12.95
N PHE A 479 -11.18 1.82 13.51
CA PHE A 479 -12.37 1.42 12.75
C PHE A 479 -12.94 2.58 11.94
N GLY A 480 -12.94 3.80 12.52
CA GLY A 480 -13.38 5.01 11.85
C GLY A 480 -12.71 5.21 10.50
N ARG A 481 -11.39 5.05 10.40
CA ARG A 481 -10.64 5.18 9.12
C ARG A 481 -11.20 4.31 8.00
N TYR A 482 -11.56 3.06 8.28
CA TYR A 482 -12.10 2.14 7.27
C TYR A 482 -13.52 2.51 6.86
N ILE A 483 -14.33 2.96 7.81
CA ILE A 483 -15.71 3.36 7.53
C ILE A 483 -15.73 4.68 6.78
N ASP A 484 -14.90 5.65 7.18
CA ASP A 484 -14.75 6.93 6.52
C ASP A 484 -14.20 6.73 5.09
N HIS A 485 -13.24 5.82 4.90
CA HIS A 485 -12.77 5.44 3.56
C HIS A 485 -13.89 4.85 2.71
N ASN A 486 -14.63 3.87 3.23
CA ASN A 486 -15.72 3.20 2.52
C ASN A 486 -16.81 4.20 2.11
N GLU A 487 -17.22 5.07 3.03
CA GLU A 487 -18.20 6.11 2.79
C GLU A 487 -17.73 7.06 1.69
N ASN A 488 -16.50 7.58 1.78
CA ASN A 488 -15.99 8.55 0.82
C ASN A 488 -15.73 7.94 -0.57
N THR A 489 -15.37 6.66 -0.64
CA THR A 489 -15.02 6.00 -1.91
C THR A 489 -16.26 5.52 -2.66
N PHE A 490 -17.25 4.99 -1.94
CA PHE A 490 -18.43 4.36 -2.53
C PHE A 490 -19.71 5.19 -2.37
N ARG A 491 -19.56 6.49 -2.05
CA ARG A 491 -20.68 7.41 -1.79
C ARG A 491 -21.73 7.39 -2.88
N ASP A 492 -21.30 7.51 -4.14
CA ASP A 492 -22.20 7.52 -5.31
C ASP A 492 -23.09 6.27 -5.38
N ILE A 493 -22.55 5.11 -4.98
CA ILE A 493 -23.29 3.85 -4.98
C ILE A 493 -24.36 3.89 -3.90
N TYR A 494 -24.01 4.32 -2.68
CA TYR A 494 -24.98 4.48 -1.60
C TYR A 494 -26.07 5.47 -1.96
N ASP A 495 -25.72 6.66 -2.47
CA ASP A 495 -26.67 7.71 -2.83
C ASP A 495 -27.61 7.25 -3.95
N SER A 496 -27.09 6.56 -4.97
CA SER A 496 -27.91 6.00 -6.05
C SER A 496 -28.94 4.99 -5.53
N VAL A 497 -28.54 4.12 -4.61
CA VAL A 497 -29.43 3.10 -4.04
C VAL A 497 -30.44 3.73 -3.10
N LEU A 498 -30.02 4.62 -2.20
CA LEU A 498 -30.89 5.27 -1.23
C LEU A 498 -31.91 6.20 -1.89
N SER A 499 -31.51 6.94 -2.93
CA SER A 499 -32.44 7.79 -3.69
C SER A 499 -33.58 6.98 -4.30
N SER A 500 -33.32 5.74 -4.73
CA SER A 500 -34.35 4.83 -5.26
C SER A 500 -35.31 4.29 -4.18
N ILE A 501 -34.91 4.31 -2.91
CA ILE A 501 -35.68 3.76 -1.78
C ILE A 501 -36.47 4.88 -1.06
N VAL A 502 -35.89 6.07 -0.97
CA VAL A 502 -36.46 7.22 -0.25
C VAL A 502 -37.44 8.01 -1.13
N SER A 503 -37.15 8.17 -2.43
CA SER A 503 -38.03 8.93 -3.35
C SER A 503 -39.45 8.34 -3.55
N PRO A 504 -39.66 7.00 -3.59
CA PRO A 504 -41.01 6.43 -3.74
C PRO A 504 -41.97 6.74 -2.57
N GLN A 505 -41.48 7.14 -1.40
CA GLN A 505 -42.35 7.41 -0.23
C GLN A 505 -42.92 8.83 -0.18
N SER A 506 -42.66 9.66 -1.20
CA SER A 506 -43.15 11.05 -1.26
C SER A 506 -44.43 11.25 -2.11
N GLU A 507 -44.85 10.25 -2.89
CA GLU A 507 -46.09 10.35 -3.70
C GLU A 507 -47.35 9.87 -2.95
N ASP A 508 -47.22 9.07 -1.88
CA ASP A 508 -48.37 8.52 -1.14
C ASP A 508 -48.95 9.47 -0.05
N LEU A 509 -48.48 10.72 0.03
CA LEU A 509 -48.97 11.72 1.01
C LEU A 509 -49.65 12.95 0.38
N VAL A 510 -49.95 12.94 -0.92
CA VAL A 510 -50.69 14.04 -1.59
C VAL A 510 -52.07 13.63 -2.12
N GLN A 511 -52.59 12.45 -1.74
CA GLN A 511 -53.99 12.12 -1.96
C GLN A 511 -54.70 11.70 -0.66
N VAL A 512 -55.08 12.68 0.15
CA VAL A 512 -56.25 12.59 1.05
C VAL A 512 -57.08 13.86 0.91
#